data_AF-A0A2S5B789-F1
#
_entry.id   AF-A0A2S5B789-F1
#
_cell.length_a   1.000
_cell.length_b   1.000
_cell.length_c   1.000
_cell.angle_alpha   90.00
_cell.angle_beta   90.00
_cell.angle_gamma   90.00
#
_symmetry.space_group_name_H-M   'P 1'
#
loop_
_entity.id
_entity.type
_entity.pdbx_description
1 polymer ?
#
loop_
_entity_poly.entity_id
_entity_poly.type
_entity_poly.pdbx_seq_one_letter_code
_entity_poly.pdbx_strand_id
1 'polypeptide(L)'
;MPLLFPDSLQSPQAVLDQAKNASRDKPHYLVFFASVDPQTGKPWCPDCSEVQSEVERLIPEQNSTLVFVGDRTEWKKPENAFRQKPFNISKIPTIIRVEGSADNVAAEASLFPLRSRLVPRADIWEYTTGQLDSAPRLIESELRDRSKFEQFVQ
;
A
#
# COMPACT_ATOMS: atom_id res chain seq x y z
N MET A 1 14.96 13.98 -4.87
CA MET A 1 15.54 13.58 -3.57
C MET A 1 15.39 12.08 -3.53
N PRO A 2 16.46 11.30 -3.34
CA PRO A 2 16.34 9.85 -3.47
C PRO A 2 15.39 9.36 -2.39
N LEU A 3 14.50 8.43 -2.75
CA LEU A 3 13.70 7.66 -1.78
C LEU A 3 14.64 7.26 -0.65
N LEU A 4 14.42 7.79 0.55
CA LEU A 4 15.08 7.29 1.74
C LEU A 4 14.47 5.92 2.01
N PHE A 5 15.08 4.93 1.37
CA PHE A 5 14.77 3.53 1.47
C PHE A 5 14.91 3.11 2.94
N PRO A 6 13.82 2.82 3.66
CA PRO A 6 13.95 2.31 5.01
C PRO A 6 14.69 0.97 4.94
N ASP A 7 15.79 0.86 5.69
CA ASP A 7 16.72 -0.28 5.72
C ASP A 7 16.11 -1.57 6.31
N SER A 8 14.84 -1.53 6.70
CA SER A 8 14.17 -2.59 7.44
C SER A 8 13.02 -3.19 6.66
N LEU A 9 13.09 -4.50 6.44
CA LEU A 9 11.97 -5.35 6.05
C LEU A 9 10.78 -5.05 6.98
N GLN A 10 9.80 -4.30 6.48
CA GLN A 10 8.64 -3.91 7.28
C GLN A 10 7.72 -5.13 7.41
N SER A 11 7.27 -5.43 8.63
CA SER A 11 6.26 -6.47 8.80
C SER A 11 4.95 -6.02 8.14
N PRO A 12 4.14 -6.94 7.58
CA PRO A 12 2.84 -6.61 7.01
C PRO A 12 1.97 -5.77 7.95
N GLN A 13 2.04 -6.04 9.27
CA GLN A 13 1.31 -5.31 10.29
C GLN A 13 1.77 -3.85 10.42
N ALA A 14 3.08 -3.60 10.42
CA ALA A 14 3.61 -2.24 10.52
C ALA A 14 3.21 -1.38 9.31
N VAL A 15 3.21 -1.98 8.10
CA VAL A 15 2.73 -1.31 6.88
C VAL A 15 1.25 -0.93 7.00
N LEU A 16 0.44 -1.83 7.56
CA LEU A 16 -0.99 -1.58 7.78
C LEU A 16 -1.23 -0.49 8.81
N ASP A 17 -0.47 -0.50 9.91
CA ASP A 17 -0.58 0.50 10.96
C ASP A 17 -0.31 1.92 10.43
N GLN A 18 0.60 2.07 9.46
CA GLN A 18 0.84 3.34 8.80
C GLN A 18 -0.34 3.77 7.92
N ALA A 19 -0.94 2.82 7.19
CA ALA A 19 -2.12 3.08 6.36
C ALA A 19 -3.39 3.36 7.17
N LYS A 20 -3.46 3.01 8.47
CA LYS A 20 -4.64 3.27 9.33
C LYS A 20 -4.97 4.75 9.49
N ASN A 21 -3.99 5.64 9.33
CA ASN A 21 -4.21 7.08 9.43
C ASN A 21 -4.76 7.69 8.12
N ALA A 22 -4.95 6.88 7.08
CA ALA A 22 -5.52 7.34 5.82
C ALA A 22 -6.97 7.81 6.00
N SER A 23 -7.33 8.87 5.29
CA SER A 23 -8.70 9.40 5.21
C SER A 23 -9.08 9.63 3.75
N ARG A 24 -10.36 9.88 3.48
CA ARG A 24 -10.83 10.22 2.13
C ARG A 24 -10.18 11.50 1.59
N ASP A 25 -9.95 12.49 2.45
CA ASP A 25 -9.28 13.75 2.08
C ASP A 25 -7.75 13.61 2.05
N LYS A 26 -7.21 12.54 2.64
CA LYS A 26 -5.77 12.27 2.74
C LYS A 26 -5.52 10.78 2.51
N PRO A 27 -5.56 10.32 1.24
CA PRO A 27 -5.23 8.94 0.90
C PRO A 27 -3.79 8.62 1.32
N HIS A 28 -3.56 7.39 1.77
CA HIS A 28 -2.22 6.86 2.04
C HIS A 28 -1.83 5.86 0.95
N TYR A 29 -0.66 6.04 0.35
CA TYR A 29 -0.18 5.22 -0.77
C TYR A 29 0.83 4.19 -0.27
N LEU A 30 0.49 2.92 -0.40
CA LEU A 30 1.41 1.81 -0.14
C LEU A 30 2.11 1.42 -1.43
N VAL A 31 3.42 1.60 -1.47
CA VAL A 31 4.24 1.37 -2.66
C VAL A 31 5.09 0.13 -2.43
N PHE A 32 4.76 -0.98 -3.09
CA PHE A 32 5.49 -2.24 -2.99
C PHE A 32 6.59 -2.30 -4.06
N PHE A 33 7.84 -2.32 -3.62
CA PHE A 33 9.03 -2.28 -4.47
C PHE A 33 9.99 -3.44 -4.20
N ALA A 34 10.84 -3.73 -5.19
CA ALA A 34 11.96 -4.66 -5.05
C ALA A 34 13.01 -4.12 -4.08
N SER A 35 13.63 -5.00 -3.28
CA SER A 35 14.82 -4.65 -2.50
C SER A 35 15.95 -4.13 -3.38
N VAL A 36 16.81 -3.31 -2.78
CA VAL A 36 18.02 -2.81 -3.43
C VAL A 36 19.05 -3.95 -3.46
N ASP A 37 19.57 -4.26 -4.65
CA ASP A 37 20.65 -5.22 -4.81
C ASP A 37 21.95 -4.61 -4.26
N PRO A 38 22.60 -5.24 -3.27
CA PRO A 38 23.81 -4.71 -2.65
C PRO A 38 24.99 -4.61 -3.62
N GLN A 39 24.98 -5.34 -4.74
CA GLN A 39 26.05 -5.28 -5.75
C GLN A 39 25.91 -4.07 -6.67
N THR A 40 24.68 -3.68 -6.99
CA THR A 40 24.40 -2.61 -7.98
C THR A 40 23.91 -1.31 -7.35
N GLY A 41 23.48 -1.35 -6.08
CA GLY A 41 22.85 -0.22 -5.40
C GLY A 41 21.50 0.19 -6.00
N LYS A 42 20.89 -0.68 -6.82
CA LYS A 42 19.61 -0.44 -7.50
C LYS A 42 18.61 -1.56 -7.22
N PRO A 43 17.30 -1.31 -7.36
CA PRO A 43 16.30 -2.38 -7.26
C PRO A 43 16.62 -3.51 -8.23
N TRP A 44 16.56 -4.77 -7.77
CA TRP A 44 16.83 -5.93 -8.63
C TRP A 44 15.78 -6.13 -9.74
N CYS A 45 14.65 -5.43 -9.65
CA CYS A 45 13.59 -5.46 -10.64
C CYS A 45 13.77 -4.30 -11.64
N PRO A 46 13.89 -4.58 -12.96
CA PRO A 46 14.06 -3.54 -13.97
C PRO A 46 12.86 -2.58 -14.03
N ASP A 47 11.64 -3.10 -13.89
CA ASP A 47 10.42 -2.28 -13.95
C ASP A 47 10.32 -1.33 -12.76
N CYS A 48 10.79 -1.75 -11.57
CA CYS A 48 10.90 -0.87 -10.41
C CYS A 48 11.87 0.29 -10.68
N SER A 49 13.01 0.03 -11.32
CA SER A 49 13.98 1.08 -11.63
C SER A 49 13.46 2.08 -12.67
N GLU A 50 12.61 1.65 -13.60
CA GLU A 50 12.01 2.52 -14.61
C GLU A 50 11.01 3.49 -13.98
N VAL A 51 10.10 3.00 -13.14
CA VAL A 51 9.02 3.82 -12.57
C VAL A 51 9.40 4.57 -11.30
N GLN A 52 10.62 4.35 -10.78
CA GLN A 52 11.09 4.96 -9.53
C GLN A 52 10.98 6.50 -9.59
N SER A 53 11.38 7.10 -10.71
CA SER A 53 11.40 8.56 -10.87
C SER A 53 9.99 9.15 -10.86
N GLU A 54 9.03 8.45 -11.48
CA GLU A 54 7.62 8.83 -11.53
C GLU A 54 6.98 8.72 -10.16
N VAL A 55 7.27 7.64 -9.43
CA VAL A 55 6.77 7.44 -8.07
C VAL A 55 7.27 8.56 -7.15
N GLU A 56 8.56 8.87 -7.19
CA GLU A 56 9.16 9.98 -6.43
C GLU A 56 8.52 11.34 -6.77
N ARG A 57 8.07 11.53 -8.01
CA ARG A 57 7.51 12.80 -8.47
C ARG A 57 6.02 12.95 -8.17
N LEU A 58 5.26 11.87 -8.26
CA LEU A 58 3.81 11.89 -8.16
C LEU A 58 3.31 11.58 -6.76
N ILE A 59 3.94 10.63 -6.06
CA ILE A 59 3.46 10.20 -4.75
C ILE A 59 4.00 11.12 -3.66
N PRO A 60 3.13 11.72 -2.82
CA PRO A 60 3.58 12.57 -1.73
C PRO A 60 4.21 11.73 -0.62
N GLU A 61 5.46 12.03 -0.27
CA GLU A 61 6.22 11.33 0.78
C GLU A 61 5.46 11.30 2.12
N GLN A 62 4.74 12.37 2.46
CA GLN A 62 4.07 12.52 3.75
C GLN A 62 2.93 11.52 3.97
N ASN A 63 2.30 11.04 2.89
CA ASN A 63 1.19 10.08 2.94
C ASN A 63 1.53 8.83 2.11
N SER A 64 2.79 8.40 2.14
CA SER A 64 3.20 7.20 1.44
C SER A 64 4.12 6.33 2.28
N THR A 65 4.00 5.03 2.08
CA THR A 65 4.90 4.04 2.66
C THR A 65 5.53 3.25 1.53
N LEU A 66 6.86 3.30 1.44
CA LEU A 66 7.62 2.40 0.60
C LEU A 66 7.88 1.09 1.34
N VAL A 67 7.44 -0.01 0.75
CA VAL A 67 7.53 -1.37 1.30
C VAL A 67 8.43 -2.21 0.41
N PHE A 68 9.49 -2.76 0.99
CA PHE A 68 10.34 -3.71 0.30
C PHE A 68 9.83 -5.13 0.46
N VAL A 69 9.60 -5.80 -0.68
CA VAL A 69 9.12 -7.19 -0.68
C VAL A 69 10.20 -8.23 -0.38
N GLY A 70 11.44 -7.78 -0.16
CA GLY A 70 12.63 -8.61 0.03
C GLY A 70 13.35 -8.93 -1.28
N ASP A 71 14.25 -9.90 -1.21
CA ASP A 71 15.09 -10.31 -2.34
C ASP A 71 14.30 -11.06 -3.40
N ARG A 72 14.83 -11.10 -4.62
CA ARG A 72 14.20 -11.79 -5.76
C ARG A 72 13.84 -13.25 -5.47
N THR A 73 14.66 -13.94 -4.69
CA THR A 73 14.45 -15.35 -4.31
C THR A 73 13.35 -15.51 -3.26
N GLU A 74 13.23 -14.56 -2.34
CA GLU A 74 12.18 -14.51 -1.32
C GLU A 74 10.84 -14.09 -1.91
N TRP A 75 10.84 -13.12 -2.83
CA TRP A 75 9.64 -12.68 -3.53
C TRP A 75 8.99 -13.78 -4.37
N LYS A 76 9.81 -14.60 -5.06
CA LYS A 76 9.30 -15.70 -5.88
C LYS A 76 8.56 -16.77 -5.07
N LYS A 77 8.87 -16.90 -3.78
CA LYS A 77 8.23 -17.88 -2.89
C LYS A 77 6.76 -17.49 -2.64
N PRO A 78 5.81 -18.43 -2.73
CA PRO A 78 4.42 -18.17 -2.36
C PRO A 78 4.26 -17.92 -0.84
N GLU A 79 5.23 -18.33 -0.03
CA GLU A 79 5.27 -18.09 1.42
C GLU A 79 5.54 -16.62 1.78
N ASN A 80 5.83 -15.76 0.80
CA ASN A 80 6.07 -14.35 1.06
C ASN A 80 4.81 -13.66 1.60
N ALA A 81 4.96 -12.99 2.75
CA ALA A 81 3.83 -12.39 3.47
C ALA A 81 3.08 -11.32 2.67
N PHE A 82 3.74 -10.64 1.73
CA PHE A 82 3.10 -9.63 0.87
C PHE A 82 2.31 -10.23 -0.30
N ARG A 83 2.62 -11.48 -0.69
CA ARG A 83 1.85 -12.23 -1.70
C ARG A 83 0.60 -12.88 -1.11
N GLN A 84 0.50 -12.90 0.21
CA GLN A 84 -0.64 -13.42 0.95
C GLN A 84 -1.59 -12.29 1.36
N LYS A 85 -2.74 -12.68 1.93
CA LYS A 85 -3.65 -11.72 2.55
C LYS A 85 -2.90 -10.98 3.69
N PRO A 86 -3.13 -9.66 3.83
CA PRO A 86 -4.20 -8.88 3.21
C PRO A 86 -3.84 -8.14 1.91
N PHE A 87 -2.60 -8.19 1.45
CA PHE A 87 -2.16 -7.40 0.29
C PHE A 87 -2.32 -8.14 -1.06
N ASN A 88 -2.10 -9.46 -1.05
CA ASN A 88 -2.25 -10.34 -2.20
C ASN A 88 -1.52 -9.83 -3.47
N ILE A 89 -0.27 -9.37 -3.28
CA ILE A 89 0.51 -8.75 -4.35
C ILE A 89 1.06 -9.83 -5.27
N SER A 90 0.67 -9.78 -6.54
CA SER A 90 1.10 -10.76 -7.55
C SER A 90 2.33 -10.33 -8.34
N LYS A 91 2.49 -9.02 -8.56
CA LYS A 91 3.57 -8.42 -9.35
C LYS A 91 4.12 -7.20 -8.63
N ILE A 92 5.35 -6.82 -8.96
CA ILE A 92 5.98 -5.58 -8.51
C ILE A 92 6.49 -4.81 -9.73
N PRO A 93 6.56 -3.47 -9.69
CA PRO A 93 6.04 -2.60 -8.63
C PRO A 93 4.50 -2.59 -8.59
N THR A 94 3.94 -2.45 -7.39
CA THR A 94 2.48 -2.29 -7.19
C THR A 94 2.23 -1.16 -6.21
N ILE A 95 1.28 -0.29 -6.53
CA ILE A 95 0.83 0.79 -5.62
C ILE A 95 -0.61 0.52 -5.23
N ILE A 96 -0.88 0.55 -3.93
CA ILE A 96 -2.23 0.48 -3.37
C ILE A 96 -2.56 1.84 -2.79
N ARG A 97 -3.69 2.42 -3.21
CA ARG A 97 -4.21 3.66 -2.62
C ARG A 97 -5.20 3.28 -1.54
N VAL A 98 -4.79 3.47 -0.29
CA VAL A 98 -5.63 3.25 0.88
C VAL A 98 -6.31 4.57 1.21
N GLU A 99 -7.61 4.62 1.01
CA GLU A 99 -8.45 5.71 1.49
C GLU A 99 -9.17 5.24 2.74
N GLY A 100 -9.28 6.10 3.75
CA GLY A 100 -10.23 5.84 4.83
C GLY A 100 -11.65 5.87 4.24
N SER A 101 -12.41 4.79 4.37
CA SER A 101 -13.83 4.80 4.03
C SER A 101 -14.49 5.92 4.84
N ALA A 102 -15.12 6.88 4.14
CA ALA A 102 -15.95 7.92 4.75
C ALA A 102 -17.22 7.35 5.40
N ASP A 103 -17.42 6.03 5.37
CA ASP A 103 -18.56 5.38 6.00
C ASP A 103 -18.40 5.26 7.53
N ASN A 104 -17.34 5.82 8.12
CA ASN A 104 -17.13 5.84 9.57
C ASN A 104 -16.86 7.22 10.19
N VAL A 105 -17.21 8.33 9.51
CA VAL A 105 -17.14 9.66 10.16
C VAL A 105 -18.48 10.41 10.23
N ALA A 106 -19.59 9.94 9.64
CA ALA A 106 -20.88 10.65 9.80
C ALA A 106 -22.20 9.89 9.58
N ALA A 107 -22.23 8.57 9.34
CA ALA A 107 -23.49 7.90 8.93
C ALA A 107 -23.79 6.56 9.62
N GLU A 108 -23.62 6.47 10.95
CA GLU A 108 -24.24 5.42 11.78
C GLU A 108 -24.77 6.02 13.10
N ALA A 109 -25.28 7.26 13.08
CA ALA A 109 -25.90 7.89 14.25
C ALA A 109 -27.43 7.99 14.17
N SER A 110 -28.10 7.47 13.13
CA SER A 110 -29.57 7.68 13.04
C SER A 110 -30.42 6.58 12.40
N LEU A 111 -29.90 5.44 11.94
CA LEU A 111 -30.78 4.42 11.33
C LEU A 111 -30.61 2.97 11.79
N PHE A 112 -29.76 2.66 12.77
CA PHE A 112 -29.84 1.35 13.44
C PHE A 112 -30.67 1.44 14.72
N PRO A 113 -31.88 0.85 14.75
CA PRO A 113 -32.62 0.72 15.98
C PRO A 113 -31.88 -0.28 16.88
N LEU A 114 -31.29 0.25 17.95
CA LEU A 114 -31.05 -0.43 19.23
C LEU A 114 -30.64 -1.92 19.13
N ARG A 115 -29.37 -2.20 18.83
CA ARG A 115 -28.67 -3.29 19.51
C ARG A 115 -27.25 -2.88 19.83
N SER A 116 -27.10 -2.44 21.07
CA SER A 116 -25.86 -2.29 21.80
C SER A 116 -24.93 -3.51 21.62
N ARG A 117 -23.99 -3.39 20.70
CA ARG A 117 -22.69 -4.06 20.80
C ARG A 117 -21.63 -2.98 20.66
N LEU A 118 -21.07 -2.60 21.80
CA LEU A 118 -19.75 -1.98 21.86
C LEU A 118 -18.80 -2.98 21.20
N VAL A 119 -18.44 -2.73 19.94
CA VAL A 119 -17.35 -3.45 19.29
C VAL A 119 -16.07 -2.86 19.89
N PRO A 120 -15.28 -3.64 20.64
CA PRO A 120 -14.05 -3.14 21.25
C PRO A 120 -13.11 -2.63 20.14
N ARG A 121 -12.33 -1.57 20.45
CA ARG A 121 -11.31 -0.93 19.59
C ARG A 121 -10.30 -1.89 18.93
N ALA A 122 -10.31 -3.18 19.28
CA ALA A 122 -9.47 -4.22 18.71
C ALA A 122 -10.00 -4.79 17.38
N ASP A 123 -11.28 -4.62 17.04
CA ASP A 123 -11.91 -5.25 15.86
C ASP A 123 -11.99 -4.33 14.62
N ILE A 124 -11.20 -3.26 14.59
CA ILE A 124 -10.97 -2.47 13.36
C ILE A 124 -10.17 -3.32 12.33
N TRP A 125 -9.43 -4.31 12.80
CA TRP A 125 -8.51 -5.12 11.99
C TRP A 125 -9.21 -5.96 10.89
N GLU A 126 -10.38 -6.51 11.16
CA GLU A 126 -11.14 -7.34 10.20
C GLU A 126 -11.80 -6.50 9.09
N TYR A 127 -11.96 -5.19 9.31
CA TYR A 127 -12.53 -4.25 8.35
C TYR A 127 -11.49 -3.72 7.36
N THR A 128 -10.24 -3.52 7.80
CA THR A 128 -9.13 -3.07 6.93
C THR A 128 -8.72 -4.09 5.87
N THR A 129 -8.85 -5.40 6.14
CA THR A 129 -8.51 -6.44 5.16
C THR A 129 -9.50 -6.46 3.98
N GLY A 130 -10.80 -6.30 4.24
CA GLY A 130 -11.81 -6.14 3.19
C GLY A 130 -11.64 -4.84 2.37
N GLN A 131 -11.17 -3.77 3.02
CA GLN A 131 -10.88 -2.49 2.38
C GLN A 131 -9.68 -2.58 1.41
N LEU A 132 -8.64 -3.36 1.74
CA LEU A 132 -7.49 -3.62 0.86
C LEU A 132 -7.82 -4.52 -0.33
N ASP A 133 -8.68 -5.51 -0.14
CA ASP A 133 -9.18 -6.34 -1.24
C ASP A 133 -9.92 -5.49 -2.29
N SER A 134 -10.66 -4.46 -1.87
CA SER A 134 -11.41 -3.55 -2.75
C SER A 134 -10.66 -2.27 -3.15
N ALA A 135 -9.47 -2.03 -2.58
CA ALA A 135 -8.72 -0.81 -2.81
C ALA A 135 -8.21 -0.71 -4.26
N PRO A 136 -8.29 0.47 -4.88
CA PRO A 136 -7.76 0.68 -6.21
C PRO A 136 -6.24 0.48 -6.17
N ARG A 137 -5.73 -0.30 -7.12
CA ARG A 137 -4.33 -0.71 -7.22
C ARG A 137 -3.81 -0.47 -8.62
N LEU A 138 -2.58 0.02 -8.72
CA LEU A 138 -1.84 0.10 -9.98
C LEU A 138 -0.75 -0.97 -9.98
N ILE A 139 -0.71 -1.76 -11.05
CA ILE A 139 0.34 -2.75 -11.30
C ILE A 139 1.39 -2.19 -12.25
N GLU A 140 2.55 -2.85 -12.33
CA GLU A 140 3.69 -2.55 -13.22
C GLU A 140 3.32 -1.93 -14.58
N SER A 141 2.44 -2.58 -15.35
CA SER A 141 2.05 -2.13 -16.69
C SER A 141 1.31 -0.79 -16.70
N GLU A 142 0.60 -0.46 -15.63
CA GLU A 142 -0.16 0.78 -15.49
C GLU A 142 0.67 1.89 -14.88
N LEU A 143 1.66 1.54 -14.06
CA LEU A 143 2.66 2.50 -13.57
C LEU A 143 3.56 3.02 -14.69
N ARG A 144 3.81 2.21 -15.72
CA ARG A 144 4.49 2.64 -16.95
C ARG A 144 3.67 3.62 -17.79
N ASP A 145 2.34 3.60 -17.68
CA ASP A 145 1.49 4.59 -18.34
C ASP A 145 1.35 5.82 -17.45
N ARG A 146 2.14 6.84 -17.77
CA ARG A 146 2.16 8.10 -17.03
C ARG A 146 0.78 8.74 -16.90
N SER A 147 -0.08 8.62 -17.91
CA SER A 147 -1.42 9.23 -17.86
C SER A 147 -2.30 8.53 -16.84
N LYS A 148 -2.26 7.19 -16.80
CA LYS A 148 -2.97 6.42 -15.78
C LYS A 148 -2.44 6.69 -14.38
N PHE A 149 -1.12 6.79 -14.24
CA PHE A 149 -0.52 7.04 -12.95
C PHE A 149 -0.89 8.44 -12.42
N GLU A 150 -0.81 9.48 -13.26
CA GLU A 150 -1.24 10.82 -12.89
C GLU A 150 -2.73 10.85 -12.49
N GLN A 151 -3.61 10.15 -13.23
CA GLN A 151 -5.04 10.06 -12.92
C GLN A 151 -5.36 9.31 -11.62
N PHE A 152 -4.50 8.38 -11.20
CA PHE A 152 -4.70 7.62 -9.97
C PHE A 152 -4.30 8.40 -8.72
N VAL A 153 -3.38 9.33 -8.86
CA VAL A 153 -2.86 10.15 -7.77
C VAL A 153 -3.66 11.44 -7.58
N GLN A 154 -4.19 12.01 -8.68
CA GLN A 154 -5.07 13.20 -8.67
C GLN A 154 -6.47 12.91 -8.11
#